data_AF-A0A6J6JE07-F1
#
_entry.id   AF-A0A6J6JE07-F1
#
_cell.length_a   1.000
_cell.length_b   1.000
_cell.length_c   1.000
_cell.angle_alpha   90.00
_cell.angle_beta   90.00
_cell.angle_gamma   90.00
#
_symmetry.space_group_name_H-M   'P 1'
#
loop_
_entity.id
_entity.type
_entity.pdbx_description
1 polymer ?
#
loop_
_entity_poly.entity_id
_entity_poly.type
_entity_poly.pdbx_seq_one_letter_code
_entity_poly.pdbx_strand_id
1 'polypeptide(L)'
;MERVSWESGEWINPPVSTAASPTEFLVTTVHESDFWRNTSYGFVHDSGHAMLVDFPDNSAMEVSFILDYTGQFDQAGIIVYSDSQHWIKAGVESADGAPQVGAVVTSINSDWSLAPVPEWMGREVTVRASRAGDALTIRVRCGDDNRLVRLAPIDASLNWRAGLHCASPVSQSLDVRFTQWCTGSADLTLH
;
A
#
# COMPACT_ATOMS: atom_id res chain seq x y z
N MET A 1 2.85 -9.85 -15.94
CA MET A 1 1.86 -9.12 -15.15
C MET A 1 0.72 -8.72 -16.07
N GLU A 2 -0.52 -8.87 -15.62
CA GLU A 2 -1.74 -8.46 -16.31
C GLU A 2 -2.30 -7.22 -15.63
N ARG A 3 -2.81 -6.25 -16.41
CA ARG A 3 -3.33 -4.99 -15.86
C ARG A 3 -4.71 -5.22 -15.26
N VAL A 4 -4.91 -4.72 -14.05
CA VAL A 4 -6.22 -4.68 -13.39
C VAL A 4 -6.95 -3.42 -13.84
N SER A 5 -8.22 -3.55 -14.23
CA SER A 5 -9.04 -2.37 -14.53
C SER A 5 -9.40 -1.64 -13.25
N TRP A 6 -9.28 -0.31 -13.23
CA TRP A 6 -9.70 0.50 -12.08
C TRP A 6 -11.16 0.26 -11.68
N GLU A 7 -12.02 -0.02 -12.66
CA GLU A 7 -13.45 -0.27 -12.46
C GLU A 7 -13.76 -1.62 -11.80
N SER A 8 -12.79 -2.53 -11.76
CA SER A 8 -12.96 -3.86 -11.16
C SER A 8 -12.69 -3.89 -9.65
N GLY A 9 -12.12 -2.82 -9.11
CA GLY A 9 -11.80 -2.72 -7.70
C GLY A 9 -13.01 -2.32 -6.85
N GLU A 10 -13.05 -2.82 -5.61
CA GLU A 10 -14.03 -2.37 -4.61
C GLU A 10 -13.33 -1.61 -3.48
N TRP A 11 -13.96 -0.54 -3.04
CA TRP A 11 -13.43 0.29 -1.95
C TRP A 11 -13.85 -0.26 -0.58
N ILE A 12 -12.89 -0.34 0.35
CA ILE A 12 -13.21 -0.50 1.78
C ILE A 12 -13.71 0.83 2.36
N ASN A 13 -12.94 1.90 2.14
CA ASN A 13 -13.27 3.26 2.56
C ASN A 13 -13.19 4.18 1.33
N PRO A 14 -14.33 4.56 0.72
CA PRO A 14 -14.32 5.43 -0.45
C PRO A 14 -13.62 6.76 -0.17
N PRO A 15 -12.80 7.26 -1.12
CA PRO A 15 -12.14 8.56 -1.02
C PRO A 15 -13.13 9.71 -1.25
N VAL A 16 -12.67 10.95 -1.13
CA VAL A 16 -13.47 12.15 -1.47
C VAL A 16 -13.89 12.11 -2.93
N SER A 17 -12.94 11.76 -3.80
CA SER A 17 -13.17 11.64 -5.24
C SER A 17 -12.13 10.74 -5.89
N THR A 18 -12.45 10.29 -7.10
CA THR A 18 -11.51 9.60 -7.99
C THR A 18 -11.65 10.15 -9.40
N ALA A 19 -10.56 10.15 -10.16
CA ALA A 19 -10.59 10.47 -11.59
C ALA A 19 -9.67 9.51 -12.36
N ALA A 20 -10.26 8.74 -13.27
CA ALA A 20 -9.52 7.82 -14.13
C ALA A 20 -9.21 8.48 -15.48
N SER A 21 -7.99 8.25 -15.96
CA SER A 21 -7.55 8.53 -17.33
C SER A 21 -6.94 7.25 -17.94
N PRO A 22 -6.59 7.24 -19.24
CA PRO A 22 -5.96 6.06 -19.85
C PRO A 22 -4.62 5.65 -19.20
N THR A 23 -3.91 6.60 -18.60
CA THR A 23 -2.55 6.40 -18.06
C THR A 23 -2.48 6.48 -16.54
N GLU A 24 -3.42 7.17 -15.90
CA GLU A 24 -3.35 7.50 -14.47
C GLU A 24 -4.72 7.38 -13.80
N PHE A 25 -4.69 7.10 -12.50
CA PHE A 25 -5.83 7.09 -11.62
C PHE A 25 -5.55 8.01 -10.42
N LEU A 26 -6.26 9.12 -10.35
CA LEU A 26 -6.14 10.10 -9.29
C LEU A 26 -7.12 9.76 -8.16
N VAL A 27 -6.63 9.78 -6.92
CA VAL A 27 -7.43 9.56 -5.71
C VAL A 27 -7.20 10.72 -4.75
N THR A 28 -8.30 11.35 -4.30
CA THR A 28 -8.25 12.43 -3.30
C THR A 28 -8.71 11.91 -1.95
N THR A 29 -7.81 11.88 -0.97
CA THR A 29 -8.08 11.32 0.37
C THR A 29 -9.00 12.22 1.21
N VAL A 30 -9.64 11.60 2.20
CA VAL A 30 -10.35 12.27 3.29
C VAL A 30 -9.35 12.66 4.38
N HIS A 31 -9.51 13.84 4.97
CA HIS A 31 -8.75 14.27 6.15
C HIS A 31 -8.88 13.27 7.31
N GLU A 32 -7.80 13.06 8.09
CA GLU A 32 -7.76 12.11 9.21
C GLU A 32 -8.03 10.64 8.80
N SER A 33 -7.77 10.29 7.54
CA SER A 33 -7.78 8.91 7.06
C SER A 33 -6.48 8.20 7.43
N ASP A 34 -6.57 7.00 8.02
CA ASP A 34 -5.40 6.15 8.33
C ASP A 34 -5.78 4.68 8.56
N PHE A 35 -4.78 3.80 8.49
CA PHE A 35 -4.83 2.42 8.99
C PHE A 35 -3.77 2.24 10.08
N TRP A 36 -4.21 2.02 11.32
CA TRP A 36 -3.35 1.70 12.46
C TRP A 36 -4.10 0.95 13.55
N ARG A 37 -3.43 0.04 14.27
CA ARG A 37 -4.02 -0.64 15.42
C ARG A 37 -3.09 -0.70 16.63
N ASN A 38 -3.53 -0.04 17.71
CA ASN A 38 -3.13 -0.18 19.10
C ASN A 38 -1.68 0.20 19.46
N THR A 39 -0.69 -0.33 18.75
CA THR A 39 0.73 -0.26 19.12
C THR A 39 1.18 1.16 19.38
N SER A 40 1.81 1.40 20.53
CA SER A 40 2.29 2.71 21.05
C SER A 40 1.19 3.76 21.31
N TYR A 41 0.33 4.03 20.33
CA TYR A 41 -0.58 5.16 20.36
C TYR A 41 -1.92 4.89 21.06
N GLY A 42 -2.30 3.62 21.27
CA GLY A 42 -3.52 3.25 22.00
C GLY A 42 -4.84 3.50 21.25
N PHE A 43 -4.78 3.95 20.00
CA PHE A 43 -5.95 4.14 19.14
C PHE A 43 -6.01 3.09 18.02
N VAL A 44 -7.19 3.02 17.38
CA VAL A 44 -7.41 2.27 16.15
C VAL A 44 -7.94 3.23 15.09
N HIS A 45 -7.29 3.25 13.94
CA HIS A 45 -7.79 3.88 12.71
C HIS A 45 -7.96 2.80 11.65
N ASP A 46 -9.11 2.80 10.99
CA ASP A 46 -9.49 1.86 9.93
C ASP A 46 -10.20 2.62 8.80
N SER A 47 -9.79 3.88 8.58
CA SER A 47 -10.43 4.86 7.69
C SER A 47 -9.60 5.18 6.44
N GLY A 48 -8.39 4.62 6.31
CA GLY A 48 -7.53 4.77 5.13
C GLY A 48 -8.20 4.24 3.87
N HIS A 49 -7.84 4.77 2.71
CA HIS A 49 -8.49 4.40 1.45
C HIS A 49 -7.81 3.21 0.81
N ALA A 50 -8.60 2.20 0.46
CA ALA A 50 -8.12 0.96 -0.14
C ALA A 50 -9.10 0.50 -1.21
N MET A 51 -8.62 0.30 -2.45
CA MET A 51 -9.40 -0.26 -3.55
C MET A 51 -8.82 -1.61 -3.94
N LEU A 52 -9.62 -2.67 -3.78
CA LEU A 52 -9.11 -4.03 -3.72
C LEU A 52 -9.77 -4.97 -4.73
N VAL A 53 -9.01 -5.95 -5.17
CA VAL A 53 -9.49 -7.16 -5.87
C VAL A 53 -9.02 -8.40 -5.11
N ASP A 54 -9.53 -9.57 -5.49
CA ASP A 54 -9.10 -10.84 -4.92
C ASP A 54 -7.60 -11.05 -5.08
N PHE A 55 -6.95 -11.56 -4.02
CA PHE A 55 -5.51 -11.82 -4.01
C PHE A 55 -5.24 -13.29 -3.68
N PRO A 56 -5.39 -14.18 -4.68
CA PRO A 56 -5.30 -15.62 -4.48
C PRO A 56 -3.88 -16.06 -4.09
N ASP A 57 -3.77 -17.27 -3.55
CA ASP A 57 -2.48 -17.88 -3.27
C ASP A 57 -1.63 -18.04 -4.54
N ASN A 58 -0.30 -18.03 -4.38
CA ASN A 58 0.70 -18.10 -5.46
C ASN A 58 0.58 -16.99 -6.52
N SER A 59 0.06 -15.83 -6.13
CA SER A 59 -0.04 -14.65 -6.98
C SER A 59 0.75 -13.46 -6.43
N ALA A 60 0.97 -12.47 -7.28
CA ALA A 60 1.56 -11.19 -6.93
C ALA A 60 0.72 -10.05 -7.46
N MET A 61 0.85 -8.90 -6.80
CA MET A 61 0.24 -7.65 -7.20
C MET A 61 1.26 -6.52 -7.19
N GLU A 62 1.21 -5.68 -8.21
CA GLU A 62 2.00 -4.45 -8.30
C GLU A 62 1.09 -3.23 -8.33
N VAL A 63 1.44 -2.23 -7.53
CA VAL A 63 0.84 -0.89 -7.55
C VAL A 63 1.97 0.12 -7.74
N SER A 64 1.82 1.00 -8.73
CA SER A 64 2.75 2.09 -8.99
C SER A 64 2.07 3.44 -8.79
N PHE A 65 2.81 4.39 -8.22
CA PHE A 65 2.33 5.74 -7.95
C PHE A 65 3.47 6.77 -8.04
N ILE A 66 3.13 8.03 -8.24
CA ILE A 66 4.08 9.13 -8.19
C ILE A 66 4.24 9.59 -6.74
N LEU A 67 5.47 9.63 -6.26
CA LEU A 67 5.83 10.20 -4.96
C LEU A 67 6.10 11.69 -5.11
N ASP A 68 5.09 12.53 -4.97
CA ASP A 68 5.21 14.00 -5.04
C ASP A 68 4.49 14.73 -3.90
N TYR A 69 4.30 14.04 -2.78
CA TYR A 69 3.67 14.54 -1.57
C TYR A 69 4.67 14.64 -0.41
N THR A 70 4.41 15.59 0.49
CA THR A 70 5.28 15.87 1.64
C THR A 70 4.53 16.15 2.94
N GLY A 71 3.19 16.06 2.96
CA GLY A 71 2.42 16.30 4.17
C GLY A 71 2.75 15.26 5.24
N GLN A 72 2.71 15.65 6.51
CA GLN A 72 3.07 14.77 7.62
C GLN A 72 2.16 13.54 7.64
N PHE A 73 2.76 12.36 7.60
CA PHE A 73 2.11 11.05 7.50
C PHE A 73 1.27 10.82 6.25
N ASP A 74 1.41 11.62 5.18
CA ASP A 74 0.80 11.29 3.89
C ASP A 74 1.39 9.98 3.35
N GLN A 75 0.52 9.09 2.84
CA GLN A 75 0.90 7.71 2.50
C GLN A 75 0.32 7.31 1.14
N ALA A 76 1.10 6.57 0.36
CA ALA A 76 0.61 5.84 -0.81
C ALA A 76 1.35 4.52 -1.00
N GLY A 77 0.65 3.52 -1.54
CA GLY A 77 1.24 2.21 -1.85
C GLY A 77 0.22 1.12 -2.09
N ILE A 78 0.50 -0.06 -1.56
CA ILE A 78 -0.37 -1.24 -1.60
C ILE A 78 -0.88 -1.57 -0.19
N ILE A 79 -2.05 -2.18 -0.12
CA ILE A 79 -2.52 -2.88 1.08
C ILE A 79 -2.98 -4.29 0.70
N VAL A 80 -2.61 -5.26 1.53
CA VAL A 80 -3.09 -6.65 1.51
C VAL A 80 -3.98 -6.81 2.73
N TYR A 81 -5.27 -7.09 2.52
CA TYR A 81 -6.31 -6.96 3.53
C TYR A 81 -7.17 -8.22 3.57
N SER A 82 -7.39 -8.76 4.77
CA SER A 82 -8.40 -9.78 5.04
C SER A 82 -9.58 -9.18 5.79
N ASP A 83 -9.29 -8.54 6.93
CA ASP A 83 -10.27 -7.93 7.81
C ASP A 83 -9.63 -6.80 8.62
N SER A 84 -10.42 -6.11 9.44
CA SER A 84 -9.96 -4.95 10.21
C SER A 84 -8.80 -5.26 11.15
N GLN A 85 -8.57 -6.53 11.54
CA GLN A 85 -7.50 -6.96 12.43
C GLN A 85 -6.33 -7.63 11.69
N HIS A 86 -6.47 -7.97 10.41
CA HIS A 86 -5.48 -8.68 9.61
C HIS A 86 -5.26 -7.97 8.27
N TRP A 87 -4.24 -7.13 8.22
CA TRP A 87 -3.85 -6.40 7.02
C TRP A 87 -2.39 -6.01 7.04
N ILE A 88 -1.82 -5.76 5.87
CA ILE A 88 -0.45 -5.29 5.67
C ILE A 88 -0.47 -4.15 4.67
N LYS A 89 -0.05 -2.95 5.06
CA LYS A 89 0.17 -1.83 4.12
C LYS A 89 1.66 -1.63 3.89
N ALA A 90 2.04 -1.28 2.67
CA ALA A 90 3.42 -0.95 2.34
C ALA A 90 3.50 0.05 1.19
N GLY A 91 4.54 0.88 1.21
CA GLY A 91 4.71 1.95 0.24
C GLY A 91 5.64 3.02 0.78
N VAL A 92 5.31 4.27 0.47
CA VAL A 92 6.03 5.42 0.98
C VAL A 92 5.11 6.24 1.87
N GLU A 93 5.66 6.69 2.99
CA GLU A 93 5.04 7.57 3.96
C GLU A 93 5.96 8.76 4.21
N SER A 94 5.41 9.97 4.25
CA SER A 94 6.18 11.15 4.65
C SER A 94 6.25 11.24 6.18
N ALA A 95 7.40 10.92 6.77
CA ALA A 95 7.60 10.95 8.22
C ALA A 95 9.00 11.46 8.57
N ASP A 96 9.13 12.08 9.74
CA ASP A 96 10.38 12.68 10.22
C ASP A 96 11.03 13.64 9.21
N GLY A 97 10.20 14.36 8.44
CA GLY A 97 10.64 15.35 7.45
C GLY A 97 11.20 14.78 6.14
N ALA A 98 11.05 13.48 5.89
CA ALA A 98 11.50 12.84 4.65
C ALA A 98 10.52 11.76 4.16
N PRO A 99 10.51 11.41 2.87
CA PRO A 99 9.82 10.20 2.42
C PRO A 99 10.53 8.96 2.98
N GLN A 100 9.74 8.05 3.52
CA GLN A 100 10.17 6.82 4.16
C GLN A 100 9.53 5.63 3.45
N VAL A 101 10.33 4.70 2.93
CA VAL A 101 9.80 3.43 2.44
C VAL A 101 9.59 2.49 3.61
N GLY A 102 8.48 1.78 3.65
CA GLY A 102 8.17 0.94 4.80
C GLY A 102 6.98 0.03 4.63
N ALA A 103 6.64 -0.62 5.73
CA ALA A 103 5.47 -1.47 5.84
C ALA A 103 4.94 -1.47 7.27
N VAL A 104 3.62 -1.63 7.39
CA VAL A 104 2.94 -1.96 8.63
C VAL A 104 2.31 -3.34 8.48
N VAL A 105 2.68 -4.27 9.36
CA VAL A 105 2.08 -5.60 9.45
C VAL A 105 1.13 -5.61 10.64
N THR A 106 -0.16 -5.81 10.38
CA THR A 106 -1.18 -5.84 11.42
C THR A 106 -1.75 -7.24 11.55
N SER A 107 -1.45 -7.87 12.69
CA SER A 107 -2.07 -9.10 13.17
C SER A 107 -2.57 -8.83 14.58
N ILE A 108 -3.82 -8.35 14.69
CA ILE A 108 -4.45 -7.74 15.87
C ILE A 108 -3.85 -6.37 16.22
N ASN A 109 -2.52 -6.28 16.30
CA ASN A 109 -1.75 -5.06 16.56
C ASN A 109 -0.80 -4.75 15.40
N SER A 110 -0.50 -3.48 15.18
CA SER A 110 0.37 -3.01 14.10
C SER A 110 1.85 -3.06 14.48
N ASP A 111 2.69 -3.63 13.62
CA ASP A 111 4.15 -3.57 13.65
C ASP A 111 4.63 -2.74 12.46
N TRP A 112 5.40 -1.68 12.69
CA TRP A 112 5.79 -0.70 11.69
C TRP A 112 7.31 -0.57 11.56
N SER A 113 7.78 -0.52 10.32
CA SER A 113 9.17 -0.18 9.99
C SER A 113 9.25 0.87 8.90
N LEU A 114 10.29 1.70 8.95
CA LEU A 114 10.59 2.72 7.97
C LEU A 114 12.09 2.73 7.63
N ALA A 115 12.42 3.18 6.42
CA ALA A 115 13.77 3.57 6.02
C ALA A 115 13.71 4.79 5.09
N PRO A 116 14.60 5.78 5.25
CA PRO A 116 14.55 7.01 4.46
C PRO A 116 14.91 6.76 2.99
N VAL A 117 14.19 7.44 2.10
CA VAL A 117 14.38 7.42 0.64
C VAL A 117 14.21 8.82 0.01
N PRO A 118 14.89 9.88 0.51
CA PRO A 118 14.73 11.24 -0.01
C PRO A 118 15.01 11.34 -1.53
N GLU A 119 15.87 10.48 -2.06
CA GLU A 119 16.23 10.37 -3.47
C GLU A 119 15.11 9.82 -4.38
N TRP A 120 13.99 9.37 -3.80
CA TRP A 120 12.80 8.91 -4.54
C TRP A 120 11.78 10.03 -4.80
N MET A 121 11.93 11.20 -4.17
CA MET A 121 10.99 12.31 -4.34
C MET A 121 10.87 12.74 -5.82
N GLY A 122 9.64 12.95 -6.27
CA GLY A 122 9.27 13.29 -7.65
C GLY A 122 9.33 12.13 -8.64
N ARG A 123 9.53 10.88 -8.17
CA ARG A 123 9.71 9.69 -9.03
C ARG A 123 8.56 8.71 -8.87
N GLU A 124 8.44 7.82 -9.85
CA GLU A 124 7.51 6.70 -9.77
C GLU A 124 8.07 5.61 -8.86
N VAL A 125 7.25 5.21 -7.89
CA VAL A 125 7.52 4.11 -6.97
C VAL A 125 6.59 2.96 -7.30
N THR A 126 7.11 1.74 -7.34
CA THR A 126 6.30 0.53 -7.51
C THR A 126 6.46 -0.39 -6.30
N VAL A 127 5.34 -0.79 -5.71
CA VAL A 127 5.28 -1.79 -4.64
C VAL A 127 4.77 -3.09 -5.23
N ARG A 128 5.50 -4.18 -4.98
CA ARG A 128 5.13 -5.54 -5.35
C ARG A 128 4.89 -6.36 -4.09
N ALA A 129 3.68 -6.90 -3.96
CA ALA A 129 3.34 -7.89 -2.93
C ALA A 129 3.19 -9.27 -3.58
N SER A 130 3.94 -10.25 -3.11
CA SER A 130 3.93 -11.64 -3.59
C SER A 130 3.46 -12.55 -2.46
N ARG A 131 2.35 -13.27 -2.67
CA ARG A 131 1.75 -14.20 -1.72
C ARG A 131 2.07 -15.64 -2.10
N ALA A 132 2.56 -16.42 -1.15
CA ALA A 132 2.74 -17.86 -1.29
C ALA A 132 2.52 -18.56 0.06
N GLY A 133 1.46 -19.36 0.17
CA GLY A 133 1.07 -20.06 1.38
C GLY A 133 0.84 -19.10 2.55
N ASP A 134 1.69 -19.23 3.56
CA ASP A 134 1.70 -18.48 4.81
C ASP A 134 2.61 -17.25 4.78
N ALA A 135 3.14 -16.88 3.61
CA ALA A 135 4.11 -15.79 3.48
C ALA A 135 3.64 -14.69 2.53
N LEU A 136 3.91 -13.44 2.93
CA LEU A 136 3.84 -12.27 2.08
C LEU A 136 5.23 -11.64 1.95
N THR A 137 5.74 -11.56 0.72
CA THR A 137 6.97 -10.86 0.38
C THR A 137 6.64 -9.51 -0.26
N ILE A 138 7.22 -8.43 0.26
CA ILE A 138 7.02 -7.07 -0.25
C ILE A 138 8.36 -6.52 -0.74
N ARG A 139 8.38 -6.15 -2.03
CA ARG A 139 9.47 -5.41 -2.64
C ARG A 139 9.00 -4.03 -3.08
N VAL A 140 9.85 -3.03 -2.92
CA VAL A 140 9.57 -1.67 -3.38
C VAL A 140 10.71 -1.21 -4.26
N ARG A 141 10.37 -0.67 -5.43
CA ARG A 141 11.34 -0.21 -6.43
C ARG A 141 11.11 1.23 -6.88
N CYS A 142 12.20 1.93 -7.17
CA CYS A 142 12.22 3.28 -7.73
C CYS A 142 13.43 3.44 -8.67
N GLY A 143 13.19 3.39 -9.99
CA GLY A 143 14.26 3.23 -10.98
C GLY A 143 15.03 1.91 -10.79
N ASP A 144 16.35 1.99 -10.69
CA ASP A 144 17.23 0.80 -10.51
C ASP A 144 17.30 0.31 -9.06
N ASP A 145 16.79 1.09 -8.10
CA ASP A 145 16.73 0.70 -6.69
C ASP A 145 15.54 -0.24 -6.48
N ASN A 146 15.80 -1.46 -6.02
CA ASN A 146 14.80 -2.48 -5.73
C ASN A 146 15.11 -3.16 -4.40
N ARG A 147 14.26 -2.95 -3.40
CA ARG A 147 14.50 -3.36 -2.02
C ARG A 147 13.50 -4.41 -1.59
N LEU A 148 13.96 -5.50 -0.97
CA LEU A 148 13.12 -6.33 -0.11
C LEU A 148 12.80 -5.51 1.14
N VAL A 149 11.56 -5.06 1.26
CA VAL A 149 11.10 -4.22 2.39
C VAL A 149 10.53 -5.08 3.50
N ARG A 150 9.84 -6.18 3.14
CA ARG A 150 9.27 -7.08 4.14
C ARG A 150 9.17 -8.51 3.65
N LEU A 151 9.42 -9.45 4.55
CA LEU A 151 8.91 -10.80 4.51
C LEU A 151 8.12 -10.98 5.81
N ALA A 152 6.83 -11.27 5.71
CA ALA A 152 5.96 -11.38 6.88
C ALA A 152 5.09 -12.64 6.80
N PRO A 153 4.77 -13.27 7.95
CA PRO A 153 3.78 -14.33 7.99
C PRO A 153 2.37 -13.76 7.80
N ILE A 154 1.51 -14.52 7.14
CA ILE A 154 0.07 -14.30 7.02
C ILE A 154 -0.68 -15.61 7.32
N ASP A 155 -1.90 -15.52 7.84
CA ASP A 155 -2.75 -16.69 8.00
C ASP A 155 -3.30 -17.13 6.63
N ALA A 156 -2.82 -18.27 6.13
CA ALA A 156 -3.20 -18.81 4.84
C ALA A 156 -4.68 -19.22 4.75
N SER A 157 -5.36 -19.41 5.89
CA SER A 157 -6.79 -19.77 5.96
C SER A 157 -7.73 -18.57 5.76
N LEU A 158 -7.20 -17.34 5.84
CA LEU A 158 -7.97 -16.13 5.61
C LEU A 158 -8.13 -15.82 4.12
N ASN A 159 -9.21 -15.10 3.82
CA ASN A 159 -9.48 -14.58 2.49
C ASN A 159 -8.75 -13.25 2.30
N TRP A 160 -7.73 -13.25 1.45
CA TRP A 160 -6.94 -12.06 1.19
C TRP A 160 -7.36 -11.37 -0.09
N ARG A 161 -7.47 -10.05 -0.01
CA ARG A 161 -7.62 -9.12 -1.11
C ARG A 161 -6.44 -8.17 -1.12
N ALA A 162 -6.14 -7.56 -2.25
CA ALA A 162 -5.06 -6.59 -2.34
C ALA A 162 -5.38 -5.50 -3.36
N GLY A 163 -4.71 -4.37 -3.22
CA GLY A 163 -4.82 -3.27 -4.15
C GLY A 163 -4.20 -2.00 -3.63
N LEU A 164 -4.51 -0.89 -4.30
CA LEU A 164 -3.92 0.40 -3.96
C LEU A 164 -4.38 0.88 -2.59
N HIS A 165 -3.52 1.66 -1.95
CA HIS A 165 -3.74 2.29 -0.66
C HIS A 165 -3.25 3.73 -0.66
N CYS A 166 -4.02 4.64 -0.05
CA CYS A 166 -3.57 5.98 0.28
C CYS A 166 -4.29 6.54 1.52
N ALA A 167 -3.61 7.42 2.25
CA ALA A 167 -4.12 8.02 3.49
C ALA A 167 -3.50 9.40 3.73
N SER A 168 -4.24 10.28 4.41
CA SER A 168 -3.79 11.61 4.84
C SER A 168 -4.21 11.89 6.30
N PRO A 169 -3.44 11.39 7.28
CA PRO A 169 -3.79 11.52 8.70
C PRO A 169 -3.80 12.97 9.19
N VAL A 170 -2.93 13.83 8.65
CA VAL A 170 -2.79 15.24 9.07
C VAL A 170 -3.20 16.23 7.98
N SER A 171 -2.84 15.96 6.72
CA SER A 171 -3.21 16.84 5.61
C SER A 171 -4.73 16.93 5.45
N GLN A 172 -5.24 18.11 5.05
CA GLN A 172 -6.68 18.30 4.79
C GLN A 172 -7.17 17.43 3.62
N SER A 173 -6.29 17.16 2.67
CA SER A 173 -6.48 16.20 1.58
C SER A 173 -5.10 15.87 0.99
N LEU A 174 -5.00 14.71 0.36
CA LEU A 174 -3.86 14.27 -0.43
C LEU A 174 -4.38 13.78 -1.78
N ASP A 175 -3.76 14.26 -2.85
CA ASP A 175 -3.99 13.78 -4.20
C ASP A 175 -2.88 12.78 -4.58
N VAL A 176 -3.25 11.51 -4.73
CA VAL A 176 -2.31 10.45 -5.14
C VAL A 176 -2.55 10.06 -6.59
N ARG A 177 -1.50 10.15 -7.41
CA ARG A 177 -1.50 9.67 -8.80
C ARG A 177 -0.97 8.24 -8.87
N PHE A 178 -1.88 7.28 -9.02
CA PHE A 178 -1.54 5.90 -9.34
C PHE A 178 -1.36 5.74 -10.85
N THR A 179 -0.30 5.08 -11.28
CA THR A 179 0.07 4.93 -12.70
C THR A 179 -0.09 3.49 -13.18
N GLN A 180 -0.02 2.52 -12.27
CA GLN A 180 -0.13 1.10 -12.61
C GLN A 180 -0.82 0.31 -11.49
N TRP A 181 -1.67 -0.63 -11.89
CA TRP A 181 -2.18 -1.69 -11.03
C TRP A 181 -2.23 -2.98 -11.81
N CYS A 182 -1.47 -3.99 -11.38
CA CYS A 182 -1.30 -5.23 -12.10
C CYS A 182 -1.29 -6.45 -11.17
N THR A 183 -1.67 -7.60 -11.69
CA THR A 183 -1.56 -8.91 -11.03
C THR A 183 -0.66 -9.86 -11.83
N GLY A 184 -0.19 -10.94 -11.22
CA GLY A 184 0.59 -11.97 -11.89
C GLY A 184 0.98 -13.10 -10.94
N SER A 185 1.96 -13.91 -11.32
CA SER A 185 2.49 -14.98 -10.48
C SER A 185 3.35 -14.44 -9.34
N ALA A 186 3.31 -15.12 -8.19
CA ALA A 186 4.20 -14.85 -7.07
C ALA A 186 5.68 -14.98 -7.46
N ASP A 187 6.54 -14.25 -6.76
CA ASP A 187 7.98 -14.44 -6.86
C ASP A 187 8.36 -15.81 -6.29
N LEU A 188 9.04 -16.63 -7.09
CA LEU A 188 9.49 -17.97 -6.66
C LEU A 188 10.83 -17.91 -5.91
N THR A 189 11.53 -16.77 -5.94
CA THR A 189 12.81 -16.58 -5.26
C THR A 189 12.76 -15.42 -4.27
N LEU A 190 13.23 -15.71 -3.06
CA LEU A 190 13.45 -14.71 -2.02
C LEU A 190 14.78 -13.97 -2.20
N HIS A 191 15.76 -14.66 -2.80
CA HIS A 191 17.11 -14.18 -3.12
C HIS A 191 17.38 -14.26 -4.62
#